data_AF-A0A7C9V4U7-F1
#
_entry.id   AF-A0A7C9V4U7-F1
#
_cell.length_a   1.000
_cell.length_b   1.000
_cell.length_c   1.000
_cell.angle_alpha   90.00
_cell.angle_beta   90.00
_cell.angle_gamma   90.00
#
_symmetry.space_group_name_H-M   'P 1'
#
loop_
_entity.id
_entity.type
_entity.pdbx_description
1 polymer ?
#
loop_
_entity_poly.entity_id
_entity_poly.type
_entity_poly.pdbx_seq_one_letter_code
_entity_poly.pdbx_strand_id
1 'polypeptide(L)'
;MRRSPATIADYSAGAVSDAALNVAASRSLEALGDACHREIGRLIGSPTVGLYLLDRDKPYLFYSKQAPDGFIQEYSAEFDKYDPLLAYICEKGQPVDGSTLVGAAGWQSCNNFELLRRWGFVHCMAGPLRVDNRVVGVVYTANQGEVGAYASPAVDSMQILCRAGSLALTTMVETGRLNGAPPAWISQSGAASHSEYASLANASALNQLPTRSREVALLLCHGQSNKEIARALGISAYTVKDHIGSLCQKLHAHNRTELVQRLLTTH
;
A
#
# COMPACT_ATOMS: atom_id res chain seq x y z
N MET A 1 3.07 14.85 37.09
CA MET A 1 2.82 14.67 35.65
C MET A 1 1.58 15.47 35.27
N ARG A 2 1.71 16.55 34.51
CA ARG A 2 0.56 17.30 33.99
C ARG A 2 -0.05 16.49 32.85
N ARG A 3 -1.32 16.08 32.97
CA ARG A 3 -2.09 15.55 31.84
C ARG A 3 -2.17 16.67 30.78
N SER A 4 -1.69 16.43 29.57
CA SER A 4 -2.06 17.29 28.43
C SER A 4 -3.59 17.28 28.33
N PRO A 5 -4.25 18.43 28.13
CA PRO A 5 -5.69 18.45 27.95
C PRO A 5 -6.01 17.63 26.70
N ALA A 6 -6.88 16.62 26.85
CA ALA A 6 -7.39 15.86 25.72
C ALA A 6 -8.03 16.85 24.75
N THR A 7 -7.47 16.97 23.54
CA THR A 7 -8.04 17.79 22.48
C THR A 7 -9.44 17.24 22.21
N ILE A 8 -10.48 18.02 22.52
CA ILE A 8 -11.86 17.63 22.23
C ILE A 8 -12.00 17.63 20.71
N ALA A 9 -12.34 16.47 20.16
CA ALA A 9 -12.57 16.31 18.74
C ALA A 9 -13.73 17.22 18.28
N ASP A 10 -13.49 18.04 17.25
CA ASP A 10 -14.49 18.93 16.65
C ASP A 10 -15.00 18.36 15.33
N TYR A 11 -16.21 17.79 15.36
CA TYR A 11 -16.85 17.18 14.19
C TYR A 11 -17.81 18.13 13.44
N SER A 12 -17.73 19.44 13.68
CA SER A 12 -18.61 20.39 12.97
C SER A 12 -18.36 20.35 11.46
N ALA A 13 -19.42 20.55 10.66
CA ALA A 13 -19.30 20.48 9.20
C ALA A 13 -18.27 21.48 8.64
N GLY A 14 -18.15 22.66 9.24
CA GLY A 14 -17.12 23.64 8.90
C GLY A 14 -15.70 23.13 9.20
N ALA A 15 -15.49 22.61 10.42
CA ALA A 15 -14.21 22.02 10.82
C ALA A 15 -13.76 20.88 9.90
N VAL A 16 -14.67 19.99 9.51
CA VAL A 16 -14.38 18.85 8.64
C VAL A 16 -14.06 19.32 7.22
N SER A 17 -14.82 20.31 6.71
CA SER A 17 -14.56 20.90 5.39
C SER A 17 -13.20 21.58 5.32
N ASP A 18 -12.85 22.39 6.32
CA ASP A 18 -11.56 23.09 6.38
C ASP A 18 -10.39 22.08 6.45
N ALA A 19 -10.56 21.01 7.22
CA ALA A 19 -9.57 19.95 7.30
C ALA A 19 -9.34 19.26 5.94
N ALA A 20 -10.42 18.94 5.24
CA ALA A 20 -10.35 18.32 3.92
C ALA A 20 -9.62 19.22 2.92
N LEU A 21 -9.94 20.53 2.90
CA LEU A 21 -9.27 21.50 2.04
C LEU A 21 -7.77 21.61 2.36
N ASN A 22 -7.42 21.66 3.65
CA ASN A 22 -6.02 21.71 4.10
C ASN A 22 -5.22 20.49 3.64
N VAL A 23 -5.79 19.28 3.75
CA VAL A 23 -5.13 18.05 3.30
C VAL A 23 -5.03 18.03 1.76
N ALA A 24 -6.10 18.35 1.04
CA ALA A 24 -6.13 18.36 -0.42
C ALA A 24 -5.20 19.42 -1.06
N ALA A 25 -4.89 20.50 -0.33
CA ALA A 25 -3.96 21.54 -0.76
C ALA A 25 -2.49 21.10 -0.74
N SER A 26 -2.17 19.93 -0.19
CA SER A 26 -0.80 19.41 -0.11
C SER A 26 -0.16 19.23 -1.49
N ARG A 27 1.14 19.54 -1.60
CA ARG A 27 1.89 19.51 -2.88
C ARG A 27 3.18 18.68 -2.83
N SER A 28 3.46 18.05 -1.70
CA SER A 28 4.53 17.07 -1.51
C SER A 28 4.07 16.00 -0.51
N LEU A 29 4.74 14.85 -0.49
CA LEU A 29 4.46 13.78 0.47
C LEU A 29 4.65 14.26 1.93
N GLU A 30 5.68 15.07 2.19
CA GLU A 30 5.93 15.65 3.51
C GLU A 30 4.79 16.58 3.94
N ALA A 31 4.36 17.50 3.05
CA ALA A 31 3.26 18.42 3.35
C ALA A 31 1.93 17.67 3.56
N LEU A 32 1.71 16.59 2.81
CA LEU A 32 0.56 15.70 2.99
C LEU A 32 0.60 15.03 4.36
N GLY A 33 1.75 14.50 4.75
CA GLY A 33 1.96 13.89 6.07
C GLY A 33 1.68 14.88 7.20
N ASP A 34 2.24 16.09 7.12
CA ASP A 34 2.03 17.15 8.13
C ASP A 34 0.56 17.59 8.21
N ALA A 35 -0.12 17.73 7.07
CA ALA A 35 -1.54 18.05 7.04
C ALA A 35 -2.38 16.93 7.64
N CYS A 36 -2.14 15.67 7.27
CA CYS A 36 -2.82 14.52 7.85
C CYS A 36 -2.59 14.44 9.36
N HIS A 37 -1.35 14.55 9.85
CA HIS A 37 -1.04 14.53 11.28
C HIS A 37 -1.82 15.61 12.06
N ARG A 38 -1.82 16.85 11.55
CA ARG A 38 -2.55 17.95 12.19
C ARG A 38 -4.05 17.72 12.23
N GLU A 39 -4.66 17.36 11.10
CA GLU A 39 -6.11 17.25 11.02
C GLU A 39 -6.65 15.98 11.68
N ILE A 40 -5.90 14.85 11.65
CA ILE A 40 -6.23 13.64 12.42
C ILE A 40 -6.13 13.93 13.92
N GLY A 41 -5.08 14.63 14.37
CA GLY A 41 -4.97 15.06 15.77
C GLY A 41 -6.16 15.91 16.22
N ARG A 42 -6.66 16.79 15.36
CA ARG A 42 -7.76 17.71 15.67
C ARG A 42 -9.16 17.09 15.58
N LEU A 43 -9.45 16.34 14.51
CA LEU A 43 -10.78 15.78 14.24
C LEU A 43 -10.97 14.40 14.90
N ILE A 44 -9.91 13.59 14.95
CA ILE A 44 -10.00 12.21 15.44
C ILE A 44 -9.51 12.12 16.89
N GLY A 45 -8.77 13.13 17.37
CA GLY A 45 -8.14 13.08 18.69
C GLY A 45 -7.01 12.05 18.74
N SER A 46 -6.36 11.78 17.60
CA SER A 46 -5.28 10.82 17.51
C SER A 46 -4.01 11.46 16.95
N PRO A 47 -2.99 11.68 17.78
CA PRO A 47 -1.82 12.44 17.36
C PRO A 47 -0.72 11.54 16.76
N THR A 48 -0.85 10.21 16.88
CA THR A 48 0.04 9.24 16.23
C THR A 48 -0.42 8.99 14.81
N VAL A 49 0.47 9.19 13.83
CA VAL A 49 0.15 9.02 12.42
C VAL A 49 1.30 8.35 11.69
N GLY A 50 0.99 7.38 10.83
CA GLY A 50 1.92 6.75 9.91
C GLY A 50 1.30 6.63 8.52
N LEU A 51 1.97 7.12 7.48
CA LEU A 51 1.49 7.04 6.10
C LEU A 51 2.46 6.21 5.26
N TYR A 52 1.89 5.29 4.50
CA TYR A 52 2.62 4.34 3.67
C TYR A 52 2.12 4.39 2.23
N LEU A 53 3.01 4.22 1.27
CA LEU A 53 2.68 3.87 -0.11
C LEU A 53 2.76 2.35 -0.29
N LEU A 54 1.99 1.79 -1.21
CA LEU A 54 1.95 0.34 -1.47
C LEU A 54 2.66 -0.02 -2.77
N ASP A 55 3.46 -1.09 -2.74
CA ASP A 55 3.91 -1.82 -3.94
C ASP A 55 3.39 -3.26 -3.90
N ARG A 56 2.41 -3.60 -4.75
CA ARG A 56 1.80 -4.94 -4.80
C ARG A 56 1.42 -5.49 -3.41
N ASP A 57 0.90 -4.62 -2.54
CA ASP A 57 0.52 -4.84 -1.13
C ASP A 57 1.61 -4.67 -0.07
N LYS A 58 2.88 -4.44 -0.44
CA LYS A 58 3.93 -4.11 0.52
C LYS A 58 3.94 -2.62 0.87
N PRO A 59 3.79 -2.22 2.14
CA PRO A 59 3.81 -0.82 2.55
C PRO A 59 5.24 -0.28 2.68
N TYR A 60 5.43 0.95 2.24
CA TYR A 60 6.65 1.74 2.33
C TYR A 60 6.33 3.02 3.07
N LEU A 61 6.88 3.17 4.27
CA LEU A 61 6.68 4.36 5.08
C LEU A 61 7.28 5.57 4.36
N PHE A 62 6.48 6.61 4.18
CA PHE A 62 6.97 7.91 3.70
C PHE A 62 6.80 9.03 4.72
N TYR A 63 5.97 8.85 5.74
CA TYR A 63 5.79 9.83 6.80
C TYR A 63 5.35 9.17 8.11
N SER A 64 5.93 9.63 9.22
CA SER A 64 5.60 9.20 10.58
C SER A 64 5.65 10.39 11.54
N LYS A 65 4.68 10.47 12.46
CA LYS A 65 4.69 11.42 13.58
C LYS A 65 4.15 10.78 14.85
N GLN A 66 4.84 10.99 15.95
CA GLN A 66 4.51 10.46 17.29
C GLN A 66 4.44 8.93 17.38
N ALA A 67 4.88 8.22 16.33
CA ALA A 67 5.17 6.80 16.36
C ALA A 67 6.64 6.60 16.75
N PRO A 68 6.97 5.81 17.79
CA PRO A 68 8.35 5.51 18.14
C PRO A 68 9.11 4.85 16.99
N ASP A 69 10.37 5.22 16.76
CA ASP A 69 11.17 4.65 15.67
C ASP A 69 11.30 3.12 15.79
N GLY A 70 11.42 2.59 17.01
CA GLY A 70 11.46 1.16 17.25
C GLY A 70 10.15 0.45 16.87
N PHE A 71 8.99 1.09 17.09
CA PHE A 71 7.70 0.55 16.65
C PHE A 71 7.64 0.44 15.13
N ILE A 72 8.08 1.49 14.42
CA ILE A 72 8.12 1.52 12.96
C ILE A 72 9.02 0.41 12.39
N GLN A 73 10.21 0.23 12.98
CA GLN A 73 11.15 -0.82 12.58
C GLN A 73 10.57 -2.20 12.80
N GLU A 74 9.96 -2.43 13.96
CA GLU A 74 9.34 -3.72 14.31
C GLU A 74 8.13 -4.03 13.43
N TYR A 75 7.24 -3.08 13.19
CA TYR A 75 6.12 -3.23 12.26
C TYR A 75 6.62 -3.56 10.85
N SER A 76 7.66 -2.88 10.37
CA SER A 76 8.24 -3.14 9.04
C SER A 76 8.91 -4.52 8.94
N ALA A 77 9.55 -4.99 10.01
CA ALA A 77 10.20 -6.30 10.07
C ALA A 77 9.19 -7.45 10.23
N GLU A 78 8.08 -7.20 10.92
CA GLU A 78 7.00 -8.15 11.12
C GLU A 78 5.92 -8.08 10.03
N PHE A 79 6.12 -7.31 8.96
CA PHE A 79 5.11 -7.14 7.91
C PHE A 79 4.66 -8.46 7.24
N ASP A 80 5.54 -9.47 7.19
CA ASP A 80 5.18 -10.81 6.72
C ASP A 80 4.10 -11.49 7.61
N LYS A 81 3.88 -10.97 8.83
CA LYS A 81 2.79 -11.37 9.72
C LYS A 81 1.55 -10.54 9.38
N TYR A 82 0.74 -11.06 8.44
CA TYR A 82 -0.60 -10.60 8.05
C TYR A 82 -1.18 -9.44 8.88
N ASP A 83 -1.18 -8.22 8.32
CA ASP A 83 -1.89 -7.06 8.87
C ASP A 83 -3.37 -7.10 8.41
N PRO A 84 -4.32 -7.39 9.32
CA PRO A 84 -5.74 -7.49 8.95
C PRO A 84 -6.32 -6.14 8.51
N LEU A 85 -5.84 -5.02 9.06
CA LEU A 85 -6.32 -3.69 8.66
C LEU A 85 -5.86 -3.42 7.23
N LEU A 86 -4.58 -3.65 6.92
CA LEU A 86 -4.08 -3.46 5.56
C LEU A 86 -4.85 -4.33 4.54
N ALA A 87 -5.07 -5.61 4.87
CA ALA A 87 -5.83 -6.51 4.00
C ALA A 87 -7.24 -5.96 3.73
N TYR A 88 -7.93 -5.49 4.77
CA TYR A 88 -9.24 -4.86 4.62
C TYR A 88 -9.18 -3.56 3.80
N ILE A 89 -8.17 -2.72 4.00
CA ILE A 89 -7.97 -1.49 3.23
C ILE A 89 -7.77 -1.80 1.74
N CYS A 90 -6.92 -2.78 1.41
CA CYS A 90 -6.70 -3.22 0.02
C CYS A 90 -7.96 -3.82 -0.61
N GLU A 91 -8.73 -4.61 0.14
CA GLU A 91 -9.92 -5.31 -0.38
C GLU A 91 -11.15 -4.41 -0.49
N LYS A 92 -11.50 -3.71 0.60
CA LYS A 92 -12.74 -2.91 0.70
C LYS A 92 -12.52 -1.45 0.40
N GLY A 93 -11.32 -0.93 0.62
CA GLY A 93 -11.03 0.47 0.38
C GLY A 93 -11.86 1.40 1.27
N GLN A 94 -12.09 1.05 2.52
CA GLN A 94 -12.82 1.90 3.47
C GLN A 94 -12.03 2.01 4.76
N PRO A 95 -12.05 3.16 5.45
CA PRO A 95 -11.46 3.25 6.76
C PRO A 95 -12.07 2.22 7.71
N VAL A 96 -11.23 1.70 8.58
CA VAL A 96 -11.64 0.68 9.55
C VAL A 96 -10.90 0.84 10.85
N ASP A 97 -11.64 0.71 11.94
CA ASP A 97 -11.11 0.57 13.28
C ASP A 97 -10.80 -0.90 13.56
N GLY A 98 -9.64 -1.19 14.14
CA GLY A 98 -9.18 -2.56 14.39
C GLY A 98 -10.13 -3.39 15.24
N SER A 99 -10.77 -2.79 16.24
CA SER A 99 -11.74 -3.48 17.10
C SER A 99 -13.06 -3.77 16.38
N THR A 100 -13.44 -2.92 15.42
CA THR A 100 -14.61 -3.15 14.55
C THR A 100 -14.34 -4.28 13.54
N LEU A 101 -13.12 -4.36 13.00
CA LEU A 101 -12.78 -5.30 11.94
C LEU A 101 -12.81 -6.76 12.38
N VAL A 102 -12.16 -7.08 13.50
CA VAL A 102 -12.01 -8.46 14.00
C VAL A 102 -12.87 -8.72 15.24
N GLY A 103 -13.70 -7.74 15.65
CA GLY A 103 -14.45 -7.76 16.90
C GLY A 103 -13.55 -7.51 18.11
N ALA A 104 -14.11 -7.01 19.22
CA ALA A 104 -13.32 -6.67 20.41
C ALA A 104 -12.48 -7.84 20.96
N ALA A 105 -13.03 -9.06 20.95
CA ALA A 105 -12.33 -10.27 21.38
C ALA A 105 -11.27 -10.75 20.36
N GLY A 106 -11.55 -10.63 19.06
CA GLY A 106 -10.60 -10.98 17.99
C GLY A 106 -9.46 -9.97 17.86
N TRP A 107 -9.73 -8.71 18.20
CA TRP A 107 -8.72 -7.65 18.24
C TRP A 107 -7.68 -7.94 19.32
N GLN A 108 -8.13 -8.25 20.54
CA GLN A 108 -7.21 -8.53 21.65
C GLN A 108 -6.34 -9.77 21.46
N SER A 109 -6.73 -10.67 20.55
CA SER A 109 -6.06 -11.95 20.29
C SER A 109 -5.26 -11.95 18.98
N CYS A 110 -5.21 -10.85 18.22
CA CYS A 110 -4.47 -10.79 16.97
C CYS A 110 -3.04 -10.27 17.18
N ASN A 111 -2.09 -10.79 16.39
CA ASN A 111 -0.68 -10.39 16.44
C ASN A 111 -0.48 -8.87 16.27
N ASN A 112 -1.33 -8.22 15.46
CA ASN A 112 -1.25 -6.78 15.24
C ASN A 112 -1.57 -5.97 16.51
N PHE A 113 -2.55 -6.42 17.29
CA PHE A 113 -2.84 -5.80 18.59
C PHE A 113 -1.74 -6.06 19.60
N GLU A 114 -1.17 -7.27 19.63
CA GLU A 114 -0.02 -7.56 20.51
C GLU A 114 1.16 -6.62 20.22
N LEU A 115 1.49 -6.42 18.94
CA LEU A 115 2.51 -5.46 18.50
C LEU A 115 2.18 -4.06 18.98
N LEU A 116 0.97 -3.54 18.69
CA LEU A 116 0.54 -2.21 19.12
C LEU A 116 0.64 -2.05 20.64
N ARG A 117 0.20 -3.07 21.40
CA ARG A 117 0.21 -3.07 22.86
C ARG A 117 1.61 -3.04 23.45
N ARG A 118 2.60 -3.71 22.83
CA ARG A 118 4.02 -3.63 23.26
C ARG A 118 4.54 -2.19 23.27
N TRP A 119 4.00 -1.35 22.37
CA TRP A 119 4.36 0.06 22.23
C TRP A 119 3.36 1.02 22.90
N GLY A 120 2.44 0.49 23.70
CA GLY A 120 1.47 1.26 24.49
C GLY A 120 0.21 1.69 23.73
N PHE A 121 0.06 1.29 22.47
CA PHE A 121 -1.14 1.57 21.68
C PHE A 121 -2.20 0.49 21.90
N VAL A 122 -3.45 0.92 22.03
CA VAL A 122 -4.59 0.01 22.26
C VAL A 122 -5.73 0.23 21.25
N HIS A 123 -5.71 1.36 20.54
CA HIS A 123 -6.59 1.62 19.40
C HIS A 123 -5.75 1.78 18.14
N CYS A 124 -6.28 1.30 17.02
CA CYS A 124 -5.71 1.58 15.71
C CYS A 124 -6.84 1.70 14.70
N MET A 125 -6.73 2.70 13.83
CA MET A 125 -7.59 2.89 12.67
C MET A 125 -6.71 3.06 11.44
N ALA A 126 -7.13 2.45 10.33
CA ALA A 126 -6.49 2.61 9.04
C ALA A 126 -7.47 3.22 8.03
N GLY A 127 -6.94 3.90 7.02
CA GLY A 127 -7.73 4.48 5.95
C GLY A 127 -6.98 4.48 4.61
N PRO A 128 -7.68 4.33 3.47
CA PRO A 128 -7.07 4.20 2.15
C PRO A 128 -6.62 5.55 1.54
N LEU A 129 -5.45 5.57 0.92
CA LEU A 129 -5.05 6.59 -0.03
C LEU A 129 -5.15 6.05 -1.46
N ARG A 130 -5.65 6.87 -2.38
CA ARG A 130 -5.87 6.49 -3.78
C ARG A 130 -5.21 7.41 -4.77
N VAL A 131 -4.89 6.84 -5.92
CA VAL A 131 -4.75 7.55 -7.19
C VAL A 131 -5.72 6.86 -8.13
N ASP A 132 -6.54 7.65 -8.82
CA ASP A 132 -7.69 7.17 -9.58
C ASP A 132 -8.60 6.27 -8.71
N ASN A 133 -8.88 5.05 -9.17
CA ASN A 133 -9.70 4.08 -8.45
C ASN A 133 -8.87 3.01 -7.71
N ARG A 134 -7.55 3.18 -7.66
CA ARG A 134 -6.64 2.20 -7.06
C ARG A 134 -6.21 2.64 -5.67
N VAL A 135 -6.20 1.72 -4.71
CA VAL A 135 -5.55 1.93 -3.40
C VAL A 135 -4.04 1.88 -3.61
N VAL A 136 -3.39 2.97 -3.25
CA VAL A 136 -1.96 3.19 -3.47
C VAL A 136 -1.19 3.45 -2.20
N GLY A 137 -1.90 3.62 -1.09
CA GLY A 137 -1.33 3.92 0.20
C GLY A 137 -2.34 3.71 1.30
N VAL A 138 -1.86 3.84 2.52
CA VAL A 138 -2.66 3.69 3.73
C VAL A 138 -2.22 4.74 4.76
N VAL A 139 -3.20 5.32 5.43
CA VAL A 139 -3.02 6.18 6.59
C VAL A 139 -3.36 5.35 7.83
N TYR A 140 -2.43 5.27 8.77
CA TYR A 140 -2.66 4.70 10.09
C TYR A 140 -2.71 5.79 11.14
N THR A 141 -3.56 5.59 12.13
CA THR A 141 -3.55 6.34 13.37
C THR A 141 -3.77 5.41 14.56
N ALA A 142 -3.18 5.75 15.71
CA ALA A 142 -3.19 4.90 16.88
C ALA A 142 -3.19 5.72 18.18
N ASN A 143 -3.94 5.24 19.18
CA ASN A 143 -4.07 5.88 20.48
C ASN A 143 -3.66 4.96 21.62
N GLN A 144 -3.09 5.58 22.66
CA GLN A 144 -2.91 4.98 23.98
C GLN A 144 -4.17 5.17 24.82
N GLY A 145 -4.33 4.40 25.89
CA GLY A 145 -5.45 4.54 26.82
C GLY A 145 -6.12 3.22 27.17
N GLU A 146 -7.44 3.25 27.33
CA GLU A 146 -8.28 2.07 27.57
C GLU A 146 -8.72 1.44 26.25
N VAL A 147 -8.79 0.11 26.17
CA VAL A 147 -9.21 -0.58 24.93
C VAL A 147 -10.65 -0.19 24.56
N GLY A 148 -10.87 0.12 23.28
CA GLY A 148 -12.18 0.50 22.75
C GLY A 148 -12.13 0.77 21.24
N ALA A 149 -13.23 1.27 20.69
CA ALA A 149 -13.33 1.67 19.28
C ALA A 149 -13.28 3.19 19.15
N TYR A 150 -12.75 3.69 18.04
CA TYR A 150 -13.03 5.07 17.64
C TYR A 150 -14.54 5.27 17.42
N ALA A 151 -15.05 6.44 17.80
CA ALA A 151 -16.46 6.77 17.59
C ALA A 151 -16.79 6.89 16.08
N SER A 152 -18.03 6.61 15.68
CA SER A 152 -18.47 6.71 14.27
C SER A 152 -18.05 8.03 13.59
N PRO A 153 -18.21 9.22 14.22
CA PRO A 153 -17.80 10.48 13.60
C PRO A 153 -16.29 10.57 13.31
N ALA A 154 -15.45 9.84 14.06
CA ALA A 154 -14.02 9.77 13.81
C ALA A 154 -13.70 8.94 12.57
N VAL A 155 -14.43 7.84 12.33
CA VAL A 155 -14.30 7.01 11.12
C VAL A 155 -14.77 7.80 9.89
N ASP A 156 -15.88 8.53 10.02
CA ASP A 156 -16.38 9.42 8.96
C ASP A 156 -15.37 10.54 8.64
N SER A 157 -14.77 11.12 9.67
CA SER A 157 -13.71 12.13 9.51
C SER A 157 -12.48 11.52 8.81
N MET A 158 -12.06 10.31 9.19
CA MET A 158 -10.97 9.59 8.52
C MET A 158 -11.30 9.36 7.04
N GLN A 159 -12.54 8.99 6.71
CA GLN A 159 -12.97 8.80 5.33
C GLN A 159 -12.82 10.07 4.50
N ILE A 160 -13.18 11.22 5.06
CA ILE A 160 -13.08 12.52 4.40
C ILE A 160 -11.60 12.93 4.21
N LEU A 161 -10.79 12.80 5.26
CA LEU A 161 -9.35 13.10 5.20
C LEU A 161 -8.61 12.19 4.21
N CYS A 162 -8.97 10.91 4.15
CA CYS A 162 -8.43 9.96 3.17
C CYS A 162 -8.77 10.36 1.73
N ARG A 163 -10.00 10.83 1.47
CA ARG A 163 -10.41 11.31 0.14
C ARG A 163 -9.66 12.58 -0.24
N ALA A 164 -9.48 13.51 0.70
CA ALA A 164 -8.68 14.71 0.49
C ALA A 164 -7.20 14.37 0.20
N GLY A 165 -6.61 13.44 0.96
CA GLY A 165 -5.25 12.97 0.74
C GLY A 165 -5.08 12.25 -0.59
N SER A 166 -6.08 11.47 -1.00
CA SER A 166 -6.14 10.85 -2.32
C SER A 166 -6.14 11.89 -3.43
N LEU A 167 -6.94 12.95 -3.31
CA LEU A 167 -6.97 14.05 -4.28
C LEU A 167 -5.61 14.77 -4.38
N ALA A 168 -4.96 15.00 -3.24
CA ALA A 168 -3.61 15.57 -3.21
C ALA A 168 -2.62 14.66 -3.95
N LEU A 169 -2.64 13.34 -3.69
CA LEU A 169 -1.78 12.37 -4.38
C LEU A 169 -2.03 12.33 -5.88
N THR A 170 -3.30 12.24 -6.31
CA THR A 170 -3.67 12.30 -7.73
C THR A 170 -3.09 13.55 -8.39
N THR A 171 -3.28 14.71 -7.78
CA THR A 171 -2.73 15.98 -8.28
C THR A 171 -1.20 15.93 -8.39
N MET A 172 -0.52 15.34 -7.40
CA MET A 172 0.94 15.21 -7.44
C MET A 172 1.42 14.23 -8.54
N VAL A 173 0.68 13.15 -8.82
CA VAL A 173 0.97 12.23 -9.93
C VAL A 173 0.82 12.97 -11.25
N GLU A 174 -0.33 13.62 -11.47
CA GLU A 174 -0.64 14.32 -12.72
C GLU A 174 0.32 15.47 -13.01
N THR A 175 0.79 16.16 -11.97
CA THR A 175 1.74 17.28 -12.10
C THR A 175 3.21 16.86 -12.08
N GLY A 176 3.51 15.55 -11.99
CA GLY A 176 4.88 15.03 -11.96
C GLY A 176 5.67 15.41 -10.69
N ARG A 177 4.99 15.69 -9.58
CA ARG A 177 5.59 16.12 -8.31
C ARG A 177 5.97 14.97 -7.37
N LEU A 178 5.53 13.76 -7.65
CA LEU A 178 5.94 12.54 -6.93
C LEU A 178 7.32 11.99 -7.38
N ASN A 179 8.15 12.81 -8.04
CA ASN A 179 9.48 12.41 -8.52
C ASN A 179 10.49 12.26 -7.36
N GLY A 180 10.41 11.13 -6.68
CA GLY A 180 11.38 10.60 -5.72
C GLY A 180 11.02 9.14 -5.48
N ALA A 181 11.82 8.21 -6.00
CA ALA A 181 11.51 6.79 -6.24
C ALA A 181 10.33 6.22 -5.42
N PRO A 182 9.08 6.32 -5.92
CA PRO A 182 7.94 5.62 -5.38
C PRO A 182 7.91 4.18 -5.93
N PRO A 183 7.07 3.28 -5.37
CA PRO A 183 6.77 1.98 -5.96
C PRO A 183 6.53 2.03 -7.48
N ALA A 184 6.92 0.96 -8.17
CA ALA A 184 7.03 0.86 -9.64
C ALA A 184 5.77 1.22 -10.47
N TRP A 185 4.62 1.48 -9.85
CA TRP A 185 3.37 1.87 -10.53
C TRP A 185 3.23 3.38 -10.80
N ILE A 186 3.95 4.27 -10.10
CA ILE A 186 3.88 5.72 -10.36
C ILE A 186 4.51 6.08 -11.71
N SER A 187 5.40 5.24 -12.25
CA SER A 187 5.98 5.42 -13.59
C SER A 187 5.08 4.98 -14.75
N GLN A 188 3.91 4.38 -14.49
CA GLN A 188 3.02 3.83 -15.53
C GLN A 188 1.74 4.64 -15.76
N SER A 189 1.39 5.58 -14.87
CA SER A 189 0.16 6.38 -14.98
C SER A 189 0.18 7.45 -16.10
N GLY A 190 1.27 7.55 -16.87
CA GLY A 190 1.39 8.50 -17.98
C GLY A 190 1.07 7.94 -19.38
N ALA A 191 0.90 6.62 -19.54
CA ALA A 191 0.64 6.04 -20.86
C ALA A 191 0.07 4.62 -20.75
N ALA A 192 -1.27 4.49 -20.79
CA ALA A 192 -2.00 3.46 -21.55
C ALA A 192 -3.44 3.34 -21.04
N SER A 193 -4.35 4.11 -21.64
CA SER A 193 -5.68 3.59 -21.93
C SER A 193 -5.52 2.44 -22.94
N HIS A 194 -6.31 1.36 -22.76
CA HIS A 194 -6.35 0.10 -23.51
C HIS A 194 -5.50 -1.07 -22.97
N SER A 195 -6.07 -1.88 -22.07
CA SER A 195 -6.23 -3.35 -22.27
C SER A 195 -6.73 -4.09 -21.01
N GLU A 196 -7.84 -3.64 -20.43
CA GLU A 196 -8.45 -4.26 -19.24
C GLU A 196 -9.21 -5.59 -19.49
N TYR A 197 -8.93 -6.32 -20.58
CA TYR A 197 -9.70 -7.55 -20.91
C TYR A 197 -8.88 -8.84 -21.07
N ALA A 198 -7.56 -8.85 -20.86
CA ALA A 198 -6.75 -10.06 -21.14
C ALA A 198 -6.25 -10.85 -19.91
N SER A 199 -6.38 -10.35 -18.67
CA SER A 199 -5.49 -10.82 -17.58
C SER A 199 -6.09 -11.81 -16.55
N LEU A 200 -7.31 -12.33 -16.74
CA LEU A 200 -7.93 -13.23 -15.75
C LEU A 200 -7.72 -14.74 -16.00
N ALA A 201 -6.96 -15.16 -17.02
CA ALA A 201 -6.85 -16.59 -17.37
C ALA A 201 -5.46 -17.26 -17.17
N ASN A 202 -4.37 -16.52 -16.92
CA ASN A 202 -3.01 -17.07 -17.15
C ASN A 202 -2.17 -17.40 -15.89
N ALA A 203 -2.77 -17.51 -14.70
CA ALA A 203 -2.03 -17.72 -13.44
C ALA A 203 -1.63 -19.18 -13.15
N SER A 204 -2.19 -20.18 -13.84
CA SER A 204 -2.05 -21.60 -13.47
C SER A 204 -0.75 -22.26 -14.00
N ALA A 205 -0.34 -21.98 -15.24
CA ALA A 205 0.83 -22.62 -15.86
C ALA A 205 2.18 -22.03 -15.36
N LEU A 206 2.22 -20.72 -15.08
CA LEU A 206 3.44 -20.04 -14.62
C LEU A 206 3.83 -20.39 -13.18
N ASN A 207 2.86 -20.84 -12.36
CA ASN A 207 3.10 -21.19 -10.96
C ASN A 207 3.87 -22.51 -10.77
N GLN A 208 3.97 -23.35 -11.79
CA GLN A 208 4.74 -24.61 -11.75
C GLN A 208 6.23 -24.43 -12.15
N LEU A 209 6.62 -23.23 -12.58
CA LEU A 209 8.01 -22.92 -12.91
C LEU A 209 8.79 -22.48 -11.65
N PRO A 210 10.05 -22.92 -11.48
CA PRO A 210 10.95 -22.37 -10.46
C PRO A 210 11.00 -20.84 -10.54
N THR A 211 11.10 -20.16 -9.40
CA THR A 211 10.98 -18.70 -9.26
C THR A 211 11.78 -17.93 -10.31
N ARG A 212 13.04 -18.32 -10.55
CA ARG A 212 13.91 -17.68 -11.55
C ARG A 212 13.50 -17.93 -13.01
N SER A 213 12.98 -19.12 -13.34
CA SER A 213 12.48 -19.40 -14.69
C SER A 213 11.18 -18.64 -14.98
N ARG A 214 10.35 -18.41 -13.95
CA ARG A 214 9.12 -17.62 -14.06
C ARG A 214 9.39 -16.15 -14.31
N GLU A 215 10.34 -15.57 -13.57
CA GLU A 215 10.81 -14.20 -13.78
C GLU A 215 11.32 -13.99 -15.21
N VAL A 216 12.14 -14.91 -15.73
CA VAL A 216 12.62 -14.87 -17.11
C VAL A 216 11.46 -15.00 -18.10
N ALA A 217 10.53 -15.93 -17.89
CA ALA A 217 9.37 -16.14 -18.78
C ALA A 217 8.44 -14.91 -18.84
N LEU A 218 8.20 -14.25 -17.70
CA LEU A 218 7.38 -13.04 -17.65
C LEU A 218 8.04 -11.91 -18.46
N LEU A 219 9.32 -11.61 -18.20
CA LEU A 219 10.02 -10.55 -18.93
C LEU A 219 10.15 -10.87 -20.43
N LEU A 220 10.24 -12.15 -20.78
CA LEU A 220 10.20 -12.63 -22.16
C LEU A 220 8.88 -12.30 -22.86
N CYS A 221 7.73 -12.54 -22.20
CA CYS A 221 6.41 -12.22 -22.73
C CYS A 221 6.17 -10.71 -22.89
N HIS A 222 6.89 -9.87 -22.12
CA HIS A 222 6.90 -8.41 -22.29
C HIS A 222 7.83 -7.93 -23.41
N GLY A 223 8.40 -8.85 -24.21
CA GLY A 223 9.23 -8.52 -25.36
C GLY A 223 10.68 -8.14 -25.04
N GLN A 224 11.13 -8.27 -23.78
CA GLN A 224 12.48 -7.83 -23.39
C GLN A 224 13.59 -8.70 -23.96
N SER A 225 14.65 -8.10 -24.49
CA SER A 225 15.84 -8.80 -24.97
C SER A 225 16.61 -9.49 -23.83
N ASN A 226 17.45 -10.48 -24.15
CA ASN A 226 18.24 -11.20 -23.14
C ASN A 226 19.14 -10.27 -22.30
N LYS A 227 19.60 -9.14 -22.86
CA LYS A 227 20.41 -8.14 -22.15
C LYS A 227 19.56 -7.33 -21.16
N GLU A 228 18.32 -7.01 -21.52
CA GLU A 228 17.39 -6.30 -20.64
C GLU A 228 16.94 -7.20 -19.49
N ILE A 229 16.61 -8.46 -19.80
CA ILE A 229 16.27 -9.47 -18.78
C ILE A 229 17.45 -9.70 -17.82
N ALA A 230 18.67 -9.78 -18.35
CA ALA A 230 19.89 -9.96 -17.55
C ALA A 230 20.09 -8.81 -16.56
N ARG A 231 19.94 -7.57 -17.06
CA ARG A 231 20.02 -6.36 -16.23
C ARG A 231 18.90 -6.30 -15.19
N ALA A 232 17.68 -6.68 -15.56
CA ALA A 232 16.53 -6.68 -14.65
C ALA A 232 16.67 -7.72 -13.52
N LEU A 233 17.28 -8.87 -13.80
CA LEU A 233 17.39 -9.98 -12.84
C LEU A 233 18.75 -10.06 -12.12
N GLY A 234 19.70 -9.17 -12.46
CA GLY A 234 21.04 -9.16 -11.88
C GLY A 234 21.88 -10.39 -12.24
N ILE A 235 21.64 -10.98 -13.42
CA ILE A 235 22.34 -12.17 -13.91
C ILE A 235 23.00 -11.90 -15.26
N SER A 236 23.83 -12.82 -15.76
CA SER A 236 24.46 -12.66 -17.07
C SER A 236 23.48 -12.94 -18.22
N ALA A 237 23.68 -12.29 -19.38
CA ALA A 237 22.89 -12.57 -20.59
C ALA A 237 23.06 -14.03 -21.09
N TYR A 238 24.17 -14.68 -20.72
CA TYR A 238 24.38 -16.10 -20.93
C TYR A 238 23.46 -16.94 -20.04
N THR A 239 23.36 -16.62 -18.75
CA THR A 239 22.43 -17.26 -17.80
C THR A 239 20.96 -17.11 -18.22
N VAL A 240 20.59 -15.96 -18.79
CA VAL A 240 19.25 -15.76 -19.37
C VAL A 240 19.02 -16.70 -20.56
N LYS A 241 20.02 -16.87 -21.43
CA LYS A 241 19.93 -17.80 -22.57
C LYS A 241 19.73 -19.24 -22.10
N ASP A 242 20.41 -19.66 -21.03
CA ASP A 242 20.24 -20.99 -20.43
C ASP A 242 18.85 -21.18 -19.82
N HIS A 243 18.31 -20.16 -19.14
CA HIS A 243 16.94 -20.19 -18.64
C HIS A 243 15.91 -20.29 -19.77
N ILE A 244 16.08 -19.52 -20.85
CA ILE A 244 15.22 -19.61 -22.04
C ILE A 244 15.33 -20.99 -22.69
N GLY A 245 16.53 -21.56 -22.80
CA GLY A 245 16.74 -22.91 -23.32
C GLY A 245 16.01 -23.98 -22.49
N SER A 246 16.10 -23.87 -21.16
CA SER A 246 15.39 -24.76 -20.23
C SER A 246 13.88 -24.62 -20.33
N LEU A 247 13.37 -23.40 -20.54
CA LEU A 247 11.95 -23.11 -20.76
C LEU A 247 11.45 -23.67 -22.09
N CYS A 248 12.22 -23.50 -23.17
CA CYS A 248 11.93 -24.10 -24.48
C CYS A 248 11.81 -25.62 -24.39
N GLN A 249 12.73 -26.29 -23.69
CA GLN A 249 12.68 -27.75 -23.48
C GLN A 249 11.44 -28.17 -22.69
N LYS A 250 11.12 -27.47 -21.59
CA LYS A 250 9.98 -27.80 -20.74
C LYS A 250 8.62 -27.57 -21.40
N LEU A 251 8.51 -26.54 -22.24
CA LEU A 251 7.25 -26.19 -22.91
C LEU A 251 7.21 -26.70 -24.37
N HIS A 252 8.18 -27.52 -24.75
CA HIS A 252 8.32 -28.10 -26.09
C HIS A 252 8.29 -27.04 -27.22
N ALA A 253 8.90 -25.88 -26.98
CA ALA A 253 9.01 -24.80 -27.96
C ALA A 253 10.34 -24.88 -28.70
N HIS A 254 10.33 -24.63 -30.00
CA HIS A 254 11.53 -24.70 -30.85
C HIS A 254 12.27 -23.37 -30.96
N ASN A 255 11.60 -22.25 -30.68
CA ASN A 255 12.19 -20.93 -30.73
C ASN A 255 11.53 -19.97 -29.72
N ARG A 256 12.17 -18.82 -29.51
CA ARG A 256 11.75 -17.80 -28.54
C ARG A 256 10.32 -17.30 -28.79
N THR A 257 9.93 -17.13 -30.04
CA THR A 257 8.59 -16.65 -30.40
C THR A 257 7.53 -17.70 -30.09
N GLU A 258 7.80 -18.96 -30.41
CA GLU A 258 6.92 -20.08 -30.08
C GLU A 258 6.84 -20.29 -28.55
N LEU A 259 7.94 -20.09 -27.83
CA LEU A 259 7.95 -20.13 -26.37
C LEU A 259 7.01 -19.07 -25.79
N VAL A 260 7.10 -17.82 -26.28
CA VAL A 260 6.18 -16.74 -25.86
C VAL A 260 4.74 -17.08 -26.22
N GLN A 261 4.48 -17.57 -27.43
CA GLN A 261 3.14 -17.98 -27.84
C GLN A 261 2.57 -19.04 -26.88
N ARG A 262 3.32 -20.11 -26.59
CA ARG A 262 2.87 -21.18 -25.68
C ARG A 262 2.65 -20.67 -24.25
N LEU A 263 3.52 -19.80 -23.76
CA LEU A 263 3.33 -19.14 -22.46
C LEU A 263 2.04 -18.31 -22.39
N LEU A 264 1.53 -17.83 -23.53
CA LEU A 264 0.31 -17.03 -23.62
C LEU A 264 -0.96 -17.84 -23.97
N THR A 265 -0.84 -19.08 -24.47
CA THR A 265 -1.97 -19.87 -25.02
C THR A 265 -2.25 -21.20 -24.31
N THR A 266 -1.51 -21.56 -23.26
CA THR A 266 -1.71 -22.86 -22.60
C THR A 266 -2.93 -22.83 -21.65
N HIS A 267 -4.00 -23.52 -22.05
CA HIS A 267 -5.24 -23.79 -21.30
C HIS A 267 -5.05 -24.72 -20.10
#